data_AF-A0A178WGK8-F1
#
_entry.id   AF-A0A178WGK8-F1
#
_cell.length_a   1.000
_cell.length_b   1.000
_cell.length_c   1.000
_cell.angle_alpha   90.00
_cell.angle_beta   90.00
_cell.angle_gamma   90.00
#
_symmetry.space_group_name_H-M   'P 1'
#
loop_
_entity.id
_entity.type
_entity.pdbx_description
1 polymer ?
#
loop_
_entity_poly.entity_id
_entity_poly.type
_entity_poly.pdbx_seq_one_letter_code
_entity_poly.pdbx_strand_id
1 'polypeptide(L)'
;MCIVYAETAARDSLEQVISEALVQSGFDKSDVRGVCLGVSGVNHPSDQEKIENWIRDMFPSHVKVYVQNDAIVALASGTMGKLHGCVLIAGTGCIAYGFDEDGKEARASGGGPILGDWGSGYGIAAQALTAVIRAHDGRGPQTMLTSTILKALGLSSPDELIGYLLFQTND
;
A
#
# COMPACT_ATOMS: atom_id res chain seq x y z
N MET A 1 16.85 13.96 -2.31
CA MET A 1 16.68 13.87 -3.77
C MET A 1 15.68 12.78 -4.16
N CYS A 2 15.85 11.53 -3.69
CA CYS A 2 14.88 10.44 -3.94
C CYS A 2 13.47 10.70 -3.36
N ILE A 3 13.36 11.21 -2.13
CA ILE A 3 12.06 11.52 -1.48
C ILE A 3 11.27 12.57 -2.27
N VAL A 4 11.91 13.66 -2.67
CA VAL A 4 11.26 14.74 -3.43
C VAL A 4 10.82 14.24 -4.81
N TYR A 5 11.63 13.41 -5.47
CA TYR A 5 11.25 12.80 -6.75
C TYR A 5 10.05 11.86 -6.61
N ALA A 6 10.02 11.03 -5.56
CA ALA A 6 8.89 10.16 -5.28
C ALA A 6 7.60 10.95 -4.97
N GLU A 7 7.70 12.08 -4.29
CA GLU A 7 6.56 12.96 -4.03
C GLU A 7 6.01 13.61 -5.30
N THR A 8 6.89 14.11 -6.17
CA THR A 8 6.48 14.64 -7.48
C THR A 8 5.80 13.57 -8.31
N ALA A 9 6.39 12.37 -8.42
CA ALA A 9 5.80 11.26 -9.17
C ALA A 9 4.43 10.85 -8.63
N ALA A 10 4.24 10.85 -7.30
CA ALA A 10 2.95 10.54 -6.68
C ALA A 10 1.89 11.62 -6.99
N ARG A 11 2.26 12.91 -6.91
CA ARG A 11 1.38 14.02 -7.29
C ARG A 11 0.98 13.95 -8.75
N ASP A 12 1.94 13.73 -9.64
CA ASP A 12 1.70 13.64 -11.10
C ASP A 12 0.78 12.46 -11.43
N SER A 13 0.97 11.32 -10.76
CA SER A 13 0.09 10.15 -10.90
C SER A 13 -1.34 10.45 -10.46
N LEU A 14 -1.53 11.18 -9.35
CA LEU A 14 -2.85 11.61 -8.89
C LEU A 14 -3.51 12.54 -9.91
N GLU A 15 -2.77 13.53 -10.41
CA GLU A 15 -3.28 14.48 -11.41
C GLU A 15 -3.69 13.76 -12.70
N GLN A 16 -2.87 12.82 -13.16
CA GLN A 16 -3.16 12.00 -14.34
C GLN A 16 -4.46 11.20 -14.16
N VAL A 17 -4.59 10.44 -13.07
CA VAL A 17 -5.78 9.60 -12.82
C VAL A 17 -7.05 10.46 -12.69
N ILE A 18 -6.95 11.63 -12.03
CA ILE A 18 -8.06 12.58 -11.91
C ILE A 18 -8.46 13.11 -13.30
N SER A 19 -7.48 13.50 -14.11
CA SER A 19 -7.71 14.01 -15.46
C SER A 19 -8.40 12.96 -16.34
N GLU A 20 -7.90 11.71 -16.32
CA GLU A 20 -8.48 10.60 -17.05
C GLU A 20 -9.92 10.30 -16.61
N ALA A 21 -10.21 10.33 -15.31
CA ALA A 21 -11.56 10.12 -14.80
C ALA A 21 -12.53 11.23 -15.25
N LEU A 22 -12.09 12.49 -15.25
CA LEU A 22 -12.88 13.62 -15.73
C LEU A 22 -13.19 13.48 -17.22
N VAL A 23 -12.17 13.20 -18.04
CA VAL A 23 -12.33 12.97 -19.48
C VAL A 23 -13.32 11.83 -19.77
N GLN A 24 -13.21 10.71 -19.05
CA GLN A 24 -14.11 9.56 -19.23
C GLN A 24 -15.55 9.88 -18.81
N SER A 25 -15.73 10.73 -17.80
CA SER A 25 -17.04 11.11 -17.29
C SER A 25 -17.72 12.22 -18.11
N GLY A 26 -16.96 12.99 -18.91
CA GLY A 26 -17.45 14.14 -19.66
C GLY A 26 -17.76 15.38 -18.79
N PHE A 27 -17.29 15.40 -17.55
CA PHE A 27 -17.44 16.52 -16.61
C PHE A 27 -16.14 17.29 -16.44
N ASP A 28 -16.27 18.57 -16.14
CA ASP A 28 -15.15 19.45 -15.82
C ASP A 28 -14.88 19.47 -14.30
N LYS A 29 -13.70 19.95 -13.91
CA LYS A 29 -13.33 20.14 -12.49
C LYS A 29 -14.34 21.03 -11.72
N SER A 30 -15.03 21.95 -12.41
CA SER A 30 -16.07 22.80 -11.83
C SER A 30 -17.33 22.05 -11.43
N ASP A 31 -17.64 20.93 -12.09
CA ASP A 31 -18.84 20.13 -11.83
C ASP A 31 -18.68 19.25 -10.59
N VAL A 32 -17.42 18.98 -10.20
CA VAL A 32 -17.10 18.19 -9.03
C VAL A 32 -17.58 18.88 -7.75
N ARG A 33 -18.25 18.13 -6.88
CA ARG A 33 -18.75 18.61 -5.58
C ARG A 33 -17.88 18.19 -4.41
N GLY A 34 -17.16 17.09 -4.57
CA GLY A 34 -16.20 16.62 -3.58
C GLY A 34 -15.28 15.54 -4.13
N VAL A 35 -14.12 15.43 -3.51
CA VAL A 35 -13.09 14.44 -3.77
C VAL A 35 -12.82 13.70 -2.47
N CYS A 36 -12.89 12.37 -2.51
CA CYS A 36 -12.53 11.50 -1.38
C CYS A 36 -11.44 10.55 -1.85
N LEU A 37 -10.29 10.56 -1.18
CA LEU A 37 -9.15 9.71 -1.49
C LEU A 37 -8.87 8.77 -0.33
N GLY A 38 -8.86 7.46 -0.59
CA GLY A 38 -8.30 6.45 0.30
C GLY A 38 -6.90 6.12 -0.19
N VAL A 39 -5.87 6.56 0.54
CA VAL A 39 -4.48 6.44 0.08
C VAL A 39 -3.67 5.61 1.05
N SER A 40 -2.98 4.59 0.52
CA SER A 40 -2.03 3.81 1.29
C SER A 40 -0.84 4.67 1.71
N GLY A 41 -0.37 4.49 2.94
CA GLY A 41 0.74 5.29 3.49
C GLY A 41 0.33 6.58 4.18
N VAL A 42 -0.93 7.04 4.05
CA VAL A 42 -1.47 8.12 4.89
C VAL A 42 -1.70 7.59 6.29
N ASN A 43 -0.70 7.78 7.16
CA ASN A 43 -0.72 7.29 8.53
C ASN A 43 -0.62 8.41 9.56
N HIS A 44 -0.03 9.55 9.19
CA HIS A 44 0.08 10.72 10.04
C HIS A 44 -0.73 11.90 9.51
N PRO A 45 -1.18 12.82 10.40
CA PRO A 45 -1.85 14.05 9.98
C PRO A 45 -1.07 14.87 8.95
N SER A 46 0.27 14.84 9.00
CA SER A 46 1.12 15.52 8.02
C SER A 46 1.03 14.90 6.61
N ASP A 47 0.86 13.58 6.50
CA ASP A 47 0.68 12.91 5.21
C ASP A 47 -0.68 13.30 4.61
N GLN A 48 -1.70 13.33 5.46
CA GLN A 48 -3.05 13.74 5.10
C GLN A 48 -3.05 15.19 4.60
N GLU A 49 -2.53 16.13 5.39
CA GLU A 49 -2.48 17.56 5.05
C GLU A 49 -1.71 17.80 3.74
N LYS A 50 -0.60 17.10 3.53
CA LYS A 50 0.20 17.22 2.31
C LYS A 50 -0.59 16.82 1.07
N ILE A 51 -1.27 15.68 1.10
CA ILE A 51 -2.09 15.21 -0.04
C ILE A 51 -3.32 16.09 -0.20
N GLU A 52 -3.97 16.52 0.89
CA GLU A 52 -5.09 17.47 0.83
C GLU A 52 -4.69 18.74 0.12
N ASN A 53 -3.51 19.30 0.42
CA ASN A 53 -2.99 20.49 -0.25
C ASN A 53 -2.76 20.26 -1.74
N TRP A 54 -2.20 19.10 -2.14
CA TRP A 54 -2.04 18.76 -3.56
C TRP A 54 -3.37 18.75 -4.31
N ILE A 55 -4.42 18.16 -3.72
CA ILE A 55 -5.74 18.09 -4.34
C ILE A 55 -6.44 19.46 -4.31
N ARG A 56 -6.26 20.25 -3.25
CA ARG A 56 -6.78 21.61 -3.17
C ARG A 56 -6.24 22.50 -4.28
N ASP A 57 -4.96 22.35 -4.64
CA ASP A 57 -4.37 23.09 -5.78
C ASP A 57 -5.01 22.69 -7.12
N MET A 58 -5.52 21.45 -7.23
CA MET A 58 -6.05 20.91 -8.48
C MET A 58 -7.50 21.29 -8.75
N PHE A 59 -8.29 21.66 -7.72
CA PHE A 59 -9.74 21.86 -7.82
C PHE A 59 -10.20 23.25 -7.35
N PRO A 60 -11.36 23.73 -7.82
CA PRO A 60 -11.97 24.95 -7.31
C PRO A 60 -12.25 24.90 -5.79
N SER A 61 -12.26 26.06 -5.14
CA SER A 61 -12.39 26.17 -3.67
C SER A 61 -13.71 25.62 -3.10
N HIS A 62 -14.77 25.52 -3.91
CA HIS A 62 -16.06 24.94 -3.48
C HIS A 62 -16.03 23.41 -3.36
N VAL A 63 -15.03 22.75 -3.97
CA VAL A 63 -14.88 21.30 -3.92
C VAL A 63 -14.41 20.89 -2.53
N LYS A 64 -15.18 20.00 -1.88
CA LYS A 64 -14.78 19.43 -0.59
C LYS A 64 -13.71 18.36 -0.82
N VAL A 65 -12.64 18.36 -0.03
CA VAL A 65 -11.56 17.39 -0.13
C VAL A 65 -11.50 16.59 1.16
N TYR A 66 -11.46 15.26 1.03
CA TYR A 66 -11.30 14.32 2.12
C TYR A 66 -10.17 13.36 1.76
N VAL A 67 -9.12 13.31 2.58
CA VAL A 67 -8.06 12.31 2.45
C VAL A 67 -8.12 11.40 3.67
N GLN A 68 -8.14 10.11 3.41
CA GLN A 68 -8.25 9.07 4.44
C GLN A 68 -7.24 7.96 4.16
N ASN A 69 -6.94 7.19 5.21
CA ASN A 69 -6.25 5.93 5.05
C ASN A 69 -7.08 4.97 4.16
N ASP A 70 -6.41 4.20 3.31
CA ASP A 70 -7.06 3.20 2.43
C ASP A 70 -7.95 2.20 3.20
N ALA A 71 -7.57 1.83 4.43
CA ALA A 71 -8.36 0.96 5.29
C ALA A 71 -9.73 1.55 5.64
N ILE A 72 -9.85 2.87 5.82
CA ILE A 72 -11.14 3.52 6.11
C ILE A 72 -12.08 3.41 4.92
N VAL A 73 -11.57 3.65 3.70
CA VAL A 73 -12.36 3.54 2.48
C VAL A 73 -12.76 2.09 2.19
N ALA A 74 -11.85 1.15 2.41
CA ALA A 74 -12.15 -0.28 2.31
C ALA A 74 -13.26 -0.69 3.29
N LEU A 75 -13.17 -0.26 4.55
CA LEU A 75 -14.19 -0.53 5.56
C LEU A 75 -15.54 0.13 5.21
N ALA A 76 -15.53 1.37 4.74
CA ALA A 76 -16.74 2.08 4.30
C ALA A 76 -17.44 1.34 3.17
N SER A 77 -16.68 0.79 2.22
CA SER A 77 -17.22 0.04 1.08
C SER A 77 -17.96 -1.23 1.52
N GLY A 78 -17.45 -1.94 2.54
CA GLY A 78 -18.07 -3.15 3.08
C GLY A 78 -19.22 -2.88 4.05
N THR A 79 -19.33 -1.66 4.58
CA THR A 79 -20.32 -1.28 5.63
C THR A 79 -21.37 -0.29 5.16
N MET A 80 -21.43 0.01 3.85
CA MET A 80 -22.29 1.06 3.28
C MET A 80 -22.10 2.42 3.97
N GLY A 81 -20.85 2.74 4.34
CA GLY A 81 -20.46 3.99 4.98
C GLY A 81 -20.70 4.07 6.48
N LYS A 82 -21.18 3.01 7.14
CA LYS A 82 -21.43 3.03 8.60
C LYS A 82 -20.18 2.91 9.45
N LEU A 83 -19.07 2.42 8.90
CA LEU A 83 -17.76 2.22 9.54
C LEU A 83 -17.72 1.30 10.78
N HIS A 84 -18.86 0.94 11.37
CA HIS A 84 -18.92 -0.05 12.43
C HIS A 84 -18.50 -1.43 11.91
N GLY A 85 -17.45 -2.00 12.50
CA GLY A 85 -16.86 -3.27 12.12
C GLY A 85 -15.34 -3.18 11.92
N CYS A 86 -14.77 -4.23 11.35
CA CYS A 86 -13.33 -4.34 11.09
C CYS A 86 -13.06 -4.69 9.63
N VAL A 87 -11.93 -4.24 9.12
CA VAL A 87 -11.35 -4.61 7.83
C VAL A 87 -9.95 -5.18 8.05
N LEU A 88 -9.61 -6.20 7.27
CA LEU A 88 -8.26 -6.75 7.16
C LEU A 88 -7.83 -6.63 5.71
N ILE A 89 -6.77 -5.86 5.47
CA ILE A 89 -6.13 -5.75 4.16
C ILE A 89 -4.84 -6.56 4.22
N ALA A 90 -4.68 -7.49 3.28
CA ALA A 90 -3.47 -8.29 3.10
C ALA A 90 -3.06 -8.25 1.61
N GLY A 91 -2.15 -7.33 1.29
CA GLY A 91 -1.55 -7.15 -0.03
C GLY A 91 -0.02 -7.19 0.07
N THR A 92 0.68 -6.23 -0.55
CA THR A 92 2.13 -6.09 -0.37
C THR A 92 2.51 -5.86 1.11
N GLY A 93 1.77 -4.99 1.78
CA GLY A 93 1.72 -4.85 3.24
C GLY A 93 0.44 -5.44 3.83
N CYS A 94 0.24 -5.32 5.15
CA CYS A 94 -1.04 -5.69 5.75
C CYS A 94 -1.44 -4.77 6.90
N ILE A 95 -2.74 -4.59 7.09
CA ILE A 95 -3.31 -3.77 8.17
C ILE A 95 -4.67 -4.33 8.59
N ALA A 96 -4.93 -4.33 9.90
CA ALA A 96 -6.25 -4.53 10.46
C ALA A 96 -6.72 -3.19 11.06
N TYR A 97 -7.94 -2.78 10.74
CA TYR A 97 -8.48 -1.48 11.12
C TYR A 97 -9.98 -1.60 11.40
N GLY A 98 -10.53 -0.81 12.31
CA GLY A 98 -11.96 -0.91 12.62
C GLY A 98 -12.47 0.13 13.59
N PHE A 99 -13.79 0.20 13.70
CA PHE A 99 -14.51 1.04 14.66
C PHE A 99 -15.56 0.21 15.40
N ASP A 100 -15.71 0.44 16.70
CA ASP A 100 -16.83 -0.14 17.49
C ASP A 100 -18.13 0.64 17.31
N GLU A 101 -19.19 0.28 18.05
CA GLU A 101 -20.51 0.93 17.97
C GLU A 101 -20.49 2.39 18.46
N ASP A 102 -19.55 2.72 19.35
CA ASP A 102 -19.34 4.06 19.91
C ASP A 102 -18.43 4.93 19.02
N GLY A 103 -17.96 4.38 17.90
CA GLY A 103 -17.08 5.06 16.96
C GLY A 103 -15.61 5.09 17.40
N LYS A 104 -15.21 4.27 18.37
CA LYS A 104 -13.82 4.17 18.81
C LYS A 104 -13.01 3.37 17.80
N GLU A 105 -11.93 3.98 17.34
CA GLU A 105 -10.99 3.39 16.40
C GLU A 105 -10.06 2.36 17.06
N ALA A 106 -9.78 1.27 16.34
CA ALA A 106 -8.72 0.34 16.65
C ALA A 106 -7.92 -0.04 15.38
N ARG A 107 -6.60 -0.15 15.55
CA ARG A 107 -5.65 -0.53 14.50
C ARG A 107 -4.67 -1.58 15.00
N ALA A 108 -4.32 -2.53 14.13
CA ALA A 108 -3.23 -3.47 14.34
C ALA A 108 -2.47 -3.75 13.03
N SER A 109 -1.19 -4.12 13.13
CA SER A 109 -0.28 -4.26 11.97
C SER A 109 -0.13 -2.94 11.18
N GLY A 110 0.38 -3.00 9.95
CA GLY A 110 0.69 -1.83 9.12
C GLY A 110 1.93 -1.09 9.60
N GLY A 111 2.87 -1.81 10.24
CA GLY A 111 4.18 -1.30 10.64
C GLY A 111 5.22 -1.43 9.51
N GLY A 112 4.83 -2.01 8.39
CA GLY A 112 5.71 -2.31 7.28
C GLY A 112 6.44 -3.65 7.44
N PRO A 113 7.28 -3.99 6.45
CA PRO A 113 7.87 -5.32 6.30
C PRO A 113 8.74 -5.78 7.47
N ILE A 114 9.34 -4.84 8.20
CA ILE A 114 10.23 -5.12 9.34
C ILE A 114 9.46 -5.22 10.66
N LEU A 115 8.42 -4.39 10.83
CA LEU A 115 7.82 -4.16 12.15
C LEU A 115 6.45 -4.80 12.35
N GLY A 116 5.82 -5.37 11.32
CA GLY A 116 4.49 -5.96 11.55
C GLY A 116 3.78 -6.61 10.39
N ASP A 117 4.24 -6.45 9.15
CA ASP A 117 3.52 -6.92 7.97
C ASP A 117 3.77 -8.42 7.68
N TRP A 118 3.83 -9.25 8.73
CA TRP A 118 4.20 -10.67 8.64
C TRP A 118 3.19 -11.52 7.86
N GLY A 119 1.92 -11.10 7.86
CA GLY A 119 0.84 -11.74 7.10
C GLY A 119 0.69 -11.20 5.67
N SER A 120 1.53 -10.25 5.25
CA SER A 120 1.48 -9.68 3.91
C SER A 120 2.21 -10.56 2.89
N GLY A 121 2.08 -10.22 1.60
CA GLY A 121 2.89 -10.81 0.54
C GLY A 121 4.40 -10.66 0.80
N TYR A 122 4.84 -9.51 1.33
CA TYR A 122 6.24 -9.35 1.75
C TYR A 122 6.60 -10.30 2.89
N GLY A 123 5.77 -10.38 3.94
CA GLY A 123 6.02 -11.27 5.08
C GLY A 123 6.09 -12.75 4.69
N ILE A 124 5.19 -13.20 3.82
CA ILE A 124 5.17 -14.55 3.27
C ILE A 124 6.41 -14.81 2.40
N ALA A 125 6.75 -13.88 1.50
CA ALA A 125 7.92 -14.01 0.64
C ALA A 125 9.23 -14.05 1.45
N ALA A 126 9.38 -13.19 2.45
CA ALA A 126 10.54 -13.15 3.33
C ALA A 126 10.74 -14.49 4.08
N GLN A 127 9.65 -15.07 4.60
CA GLN A 127 9.69 -16.39 5.24
C GLN A 127 10.05 -17.51 4.25
N ALA A 128 9.46 -17.48 3.05
CA ALA A 128 9.74 -18.47 2.01
C ALA A 128 11.21 -18.43 1.55
N LEU A 129 11.74 -17.24 1.30
CA LEU A 129 13.15 -17.03 0.93
C LEU A 129 14.09 -17.44 2.05
N THR A 130 13.77 -17.09 3.29
CA THR A 130 14.54 -17.53 4.48
C THR A 130 14.56 -19.06 4.59
N ALA A 131 13.44 -19.73 4.33
CA ALA A 131 13.38 -21.19 4.33
C ALA A 131 14.27 -21.82 3.24
N VAL A 132 14.30 -21.23 2.03
CA VAL A 132 15.19 -21.68 0.95
C VAL A 132 16.66 -21.54 1.34
N ILE A 133 17.07 -20.40 1.89
CA ILE A 133 18.46 -20.19 2.32
C ILE A 133 18.85 -21.16 3.45
N ARG A 134 17.97 -21.35 4.44
CA ARG A 134 18.21 -22.30 5.54
C ARG A 134 18.30 -23.75 5.04
N ALA A 135 17.53 -24.13 4.04
CA ALA A 135 17.62 -25.45 3.43
C ALA A 135 18.94 -25.65 2.68
N HIS A 136 19.43 -24.60 2.01
CA HIS A 136 20.68 -24.60 1.25
C HIS A 136 21.92 -24.73 2.13
N ASP A 137 21.98 -23.98 3.23
CA ASP A 137 23.13 -23.99 4.15
C ASP A 137 23.03 -25.02 5.30
N GLY A 138 22.02 -25.88 5.28
CA GLY A 138 21.82 -26.95 6.24
C GLY A 138 21.24 -26.53 7.60
N ARG A 139 20.79 -25.28 7.77
CA ARG A 139 20.13 -24.78 8.99
C ARG A 139 18.62 -25.03 9.03
N GLY A 140 18.08 -25.77 8.08
CA GLY A 140 16.66 -26.08 7.97
C GLY A 140 16.38 -27.31 7.11
N PRO A 141 15.14 -27.83 7.15
CA PRO A 141 14.75 -28.95 6.30
C PRO A 141 14.71 -28.55 4.83
N GLN A 142 14.88 -29.53 3.94
CA GLN A 142 14.63 -29.34 2.51
C GLN A 142 13.18 -28.90 2.27
N THR A 143 12.97 -28.01 1.30
CA THR A 143 11.66 -27.43 1.00
C THR A 143 11.37 -27.46 -0.50
N MET A 144 10.12 -27.73 -0.86
CA MET A 144 9.62 -27.64 -2.24
C MET A 144 9.64 -26.20 -2.79
N LEU A 145 9.78 -25.21 -1.89
CA LEU A 145 9.88 -23.80 -2.27
C LEU A 145 11.18 -23.49 -3.02
N THR A 146 12.26 -24.25 -2.81
CA THR A 146 13.56 -23.99 -3.46
C THR A 146 13.44 -24.03 -4.97
N SER A 147 12.99 -25.15 -5.54
CA SER A 147 12.86 -25.27 -7.00
C SER A 147 11.79 -24.34 -7.57
N THR A 148 10.71 -24.11 -6.82
CA THR A 148 9.61 -23.23 -7.24
C THR A 148 10.05 -21.77 -7.37
N ILE A 149 10.75 -21.26 -6.35
CA ILE A 149 11.21 -19.87 -6.31
C ILE A 149 12.34 -19.63 -7.31
N LEU A 150 13.33 -20.53 -7.37
CA LEU A 150 14.43 -20.40 -8.34
C LEU A 150 13.90 -20.36 -9.77
N LYS A 151 12.94 -21.24 -10.11
CA LYS A 151 12.29 -21.23 -11.42
C LYS A 151 11.52 -19.93 -11.67
N ALA A 152 10.80 -19.41 -10.67
CA ALA A 152 10.02 -18.18 -10.80
C ALA A 152 10.92 -16.94 -10.99
N LEU A 153 12.09 -16.92 -10.35
CA LEU A 153 13.05 -15.82 -10.43
C LEU A 153 14.09 -16.01 -11.57
N GLY A 154 14.06 -17.14 -12.27
CA GLY A 154 15.04 -17.45 -13.33
C GLY A 154 16.47 -17.69 -12.81
N LEU A 155 16.61 -18.13 -11.56
CA LEU A 155 17.89 -18.35 -10.90
C LEU A 155 18.31 -19.82 -10.97
N SER A 156 19.62 -20.06 -11.03
CA SER A 156 20.16 -21.42 -11.15
C SER A 156 20.50 -22.04 -9.79
N SER A 157 20.71 -21.23 -8.75
CA SER A 157 21.04 -21.70 -7.40
C SER A 157 20.53 -20.77 -6.30
N PRO A 158 20.35 -21.27 -5.06
CA PRO A 158 20.02 -20.42 -3.92
C PRO A 158 21.07 -19.35 -3.59
N ASP A 159 22.34 -19.52 -3.97
CA ASP A 159 23.40 -18.53 -3.75
C ASP A 159 23.14 -17.21 -4.50
N GLU A 160 22.44 -17.29 -5.63
CA GLU A 160 22.09 -16.12 -6.45
C GLU A 160 21.02 -15.24 -5.79
N LEU A 161 20.26 -15.75 -4.80
CA LEU A 161 19.20 -15.00 -4.12
C LEU A 161 19.75 -13.78 -3.37
N ILE A 162 20.94 -13.87 -2.80
CA ILE A 162 21.56 -12.75 -2.07
C ILE A 162 21.82 -11.59 -3.03
N GLY A 163 22.40 -11.88 -4.20
CA GLY A 163 22.63 -10.88 -5.23
C GLY A 163 21.32 -10.31 -5.77
N TYR A 164 20.35 -11.17 -6.04
CA TYR A 164 19.03 -10.77 -6.52
C TYR A 164 18.35 -9.76 -5.56
N LEU A 165 18.37 -10.02 -4.26
CA LEU A 165 17.69 -9.18 -3.27
C LEU A 165 18.44 -7.89 -2.94
N LEU A 166 19.78 -7.92 -2.90
CA LEU A 166 20.59 -6.76 -2.48
C LEU A 166 20.89 -5.79 -3.62
N PHE A 167 20.88 -6.23 -4.88
CA PHE A 167 21.19 -5.38 -6.03
C PHE A 167 19.95 -4.81 -6.74
N GLN A 168 18.74 -5.25 -6.37
CA GLN A 168 17.49 -4.66 -6.90
C GLN A 168 17.03 -3.39 -6.17
N THR A 169 17.61 -3.03 -5.02
CA THR A 169 17.21 -1.81 -4.28
C THR A 169 17.85 -0.51 -4.80
N ASN A 170 18.45 -0.52 -6.00
CA ASN A 170 19.18 0.63 -6.56
C ASN A 170 18.55 1.25 -7.82
N ASP A 171 17.39 0.77 -8.27
CA ASP A 171 16.67 1.35 -9.42
C ASP A 171 15.32 1.94 -9.01
#